data_AF-A0A2P5IFX4-F1
#
_entry.id   AF-A0A2P5IFX4-F1
#
_cell.length_a   1.000
_cell.length_b   1.000
_cell.length_c   1.000
_cell.angle_alpha   90.00
_cell.angle_beta   90.00
_cell.angle_gamma   90.00
#
_symmetry.space_group_name_H-M   'P 1'
#
loop_
_entity.id
_entity.type
_entity.pdbx_description
1 polymer ?
#
loop_
_entity_poly.entity_id
_entity_poly.type
_entity_poly.pdbx_seq_one_letter_code
_entity_poly.pdbx_strand_id
1 'polypeptide(L)'
;MVICKPFKVLTGTGPKVIVPNRFARELRNNPALNFNKAFVHDFFPSYPGMEPLAEFSAHDSVTAETIRTKLTQSLGLVTNDLVDETTSGLADLYGDHFVNQWRTVVLKQSVLDLIARLSSRVFLGKGLCREHRWLEIAKTYAVDAVHATFALRMVNPLIRPVYHWLMPEFKRCRQAVKDAHKMIDKEVLKRRKKVDEYLSAGKTPPNVAETIGWMHETAMNNKTKVDYVAAQLWPPSTPPPRSPARPSSTLLPTPRSSRPYIGPEICAYPEPERFDAWRFLKARERTGEENGTPFSGRFFAANEVKIALCHMLLKYDWRWVAGKGRPESSRFELEDSISATGEVQFRRRKEEINLDVSL
;
A
#
# COMPACT_ATOMS: atom_id res chain seq x y z
N MET A 1 -26.69 -17.43 -0.12
CA MET A 1 -26.40 -18.42 -1.18
C MET A 1 -25.06 -18.02 -1.80
N VAL A 2 -23.99 -18.70 -1.42
CA VAL A 2 -22.61 -18.36 -1.84
C VAL A 2 -22.38 -18.96 -3.22
N ILE A 3 -21.94 -18.15 -4.19
CA ILE A 3 -21.77 -18.58 -5.58
C ILE A 3 -20.37 -19.19 -5.72
N CYS A 4 -20.28 -20.53 -5.75
CA CYS A 4 -19.01 -21.26 -5.88
C CYS A 4 -18.69 -21.69 -7.34
N LYS A 5 -19.46 -21.20 -8.32
CA LYS A 5 -19.27 -21.42 -9.76
C LYS A 5 -18.69 -20.15 -10.42
N PRO A 6 -17.94 -20.25 -11.53
CA PRO A 6 -17.54 -19.08 -12.30
C PRO A 6 -18.76 -18.29 -12.78
N PHE A 7 -18.67 -16.97 -12.76
CA PHE A 7 -19.75 -16.09 -13.24
C PHE A 7 -19.17 -14.82 -13.90
N LYS A 8 -19.97 -14.19 -14.75
CA LYS A 8 -19.58 -12.98 -15.49
C LYS A 8 -20.24 -11.76 -14.86
N VAL A 9 -19.49 -10.68 -14.71
CA VAL A 9 -19.97 -9.37 -14.26
C VAL A 9 -19.64 -8.33 -15.31
N LEU A 10 -20.57 -7.40 -15.55
CA LEU A 10 -20.30 -6.21 -16.35
C LEU A 10 -19.69 -5.13 -15.46
N THR A 11 -18.47 -4.69 -15.79
CA THR A 11 -17.77 -3.60 -15.11
C THR A 11 -17.65 -2.38 -16.02
N GLY A 12 -17.17 -1.24 -15.48
CA GLY A 12 -16.95 -0.01 -16.24
C GLY A 12 -15.89 -0.12 -17.35
N THR A 13 -15.09 -1.20 -17.36
CA THR A 13 -14.09 -1.47 -18.40
C THR A 13 -14.43 -2.70 -19.26
N GLY A 14 -15.69 -3.16 -19.18
CA GLY A 14 -16.21 -4.27 -19.95
C GLY A 14 -16.54 -5.49 -19.09
N PRO A 15 -16.89 -6.63 -19.73
CA PRO A 15 -17.21 -7.83 -19.00
C PRO A 15 -15.96 -8.47 -18.35
N LYS A 16 -16.06 -8.85 -17.09
CA LYS A 16 -15.05 -9.63 -16.37
C LYS A 16 -15.66 -10.94 -15.87
N VAL A 17 -14.90 -12.03 -15.92
CA VAL A 17 -15.30 -13.35 -15.37
C VAL A 17 -14.60 -13.55 -14.03
N ILE A 18 -15.40 -13.82 -13.01
CA ILE A 18 -14.96 -14.17 -11.66
C ILE A 18 -14.80 -15.68 -11.61
N VAL A 19 -13.63 -16.13 -11.16
CA VAL A 19 -13.28 -17.54 -11.12
C VAL A 19 -12.96 -17.94 -9.67
N PRO A 20 -13.40 -19.12 -9.18
CA PRO A 20 -13.04 -19.59 -7.85
C PRO A 20 -11.53 -19.81 -7.66
N ASN A 21 -11.02 -19.56 -6.45
CA ASN A 21 -9.58 -19.60 -6.13
C ASN A 21 -8.90 -20.95 -6.40
N ARG A 22 -9.65 -22.06 -6.50
CA ARG A 22 -9.11 -23.37 -6.93
C ARG A 22 -8.37 -23.29 -8.28
N PHE A 23 -8.77 -22.37 -9.15
CA PHE A 23 -8.14 -22.14 -10.45
C PHE A 23 -6.98 -21.13 -10.40
N ALA A 24 -6.68 -20.52 -9.25
CA ALA A 24 -5.68 -19.45 -9.16
C ALA A 24 -4.28 -19.91 -9.59
N ARG A 25 -3.89 -21.15 -9.28
CA ARG A 25 -2.60 -21.71 -9.70
C ARG A 25 -2.51 -21.85 -11.22
N GLU A 26 -3.58 -22.28 -11.87
CA GLU A 26 -3.66 -22.43 -13.33
C GLU A 26 -3.67 -21.07 -14.02
N LEU A 27 -4.50 -20.13 -13.52
CA LEU A 27 -4.60 -18.78 -14.06
C LEU A 27 -3.30 -17.98 -13.91
N ARG A 28 -2.62 -18.10 -12.77
CA ARG A 28 -1.35 -17.42 -12.51
C ARG A 28 -0.25 -17.83 -13.49
N ASN A 29 -0.22 -19.10 -13.88
CA ASN A 29 0.81 -19.64 -14.76
C ASN A 29 0.41 -19.60 -16.24
N ASN A 30 -0.78 -19.10 -16.56
CA ASN A 30 -1.27 -19.05 -17.93
C ASN A 30 -0.58 -17.89 -18.70
N PRO A 31 0.20 -18.17 -19.76
CA PRO A 31 0.89 -17.14 -20.52
C PRO A 31 -0.05 -16.21 -21.30
N ALA A 32 -1.31 -16.60 -21.51
CA ALA A 32 -2.31 -15.76 -22.15
C ALA A 32 -2.85 -14.65 -21.23
N LEU A 33 -2.61 -14.74 -19.91
CA LEU A 33 -3.07 -13.77 -18.93
C LEU A 33 -1.92 -12.87 -18.50
N ASN A 34 -2.11 -11.55 -18.60
CA ASN A 34 -1.11 -10.58 -18.18
C ASN A 34 -1.75 -9.49 -17.32
N PHE A 35 -1.39 -9.48 -16.04
CA PHE A 35 -1.89 -8.52 -15.06
C PHE A 35 -1.52 -7.08 -15.39
N ASN A 36 -0.29 -6.82 -15.81
CA ASN A 36 0.17 -5.46 -16.13
C ASN A 36 -0.57 -4.89 -17.34
N LYS A 37 -0.83 -5.71 -18.38
CA LYS A 37 -1.67 -5.27 -19.52
C LYS A 37 -3.09 -4.93 -19.11
N ALA A 38 -3.69 -5.77 -18.26
CA ALA A 38 -5.01 -5.52 -17.70
C ALA A 38 -5.04 -4.20 -16.91
N PHE A 39 -4.02 -3.97 -16.08
CA PHE A 39 -3.86 -2.76 -15.30
C PHE A 39 -3.69 -1.52 -16.18
N VAL A 40 -2.80 -1.56 -17.18
CA VAL A 40 -2.59 -0.45 -18.13
C VAL A 40 -3.89 -0.08 -18.85
N HIS A 41 -4.67 -1.07 -19.27
CA HIS A 41 -5.97 -0.85 -19.90
C HIS A 41 -6.97 -0.19 -18.96
N ASP A 42 -7.03 -0.64 -17.70
CA ASP A 42 -8.07 -0.20 -16.76
C ASP A 42 -7.70 1.13 -16.06
N PHE A 43 -6.41 1.45 -15.89
CA PHE A 43 -5.92 2.56 -15.07
C PHE A 43 -5.33 3.76 -15.84
N PHE A 44 -5.09 3.63 -17.15
CA PHE A 44 -4.54 4.69 -18.00
C PHE A 44 -3.23 5.33 -17.49
N PRO A 45 -2.20 4.53 -17.17
CA PRO A 45 -0.97 5.03 -16.56
C PRO A 45 -0.15 5.99 -17.45
N SER A 46 -0.41 6.04 -18.76
CA SER A 46 0.32 6.89 -19.70
C SER A 46 -0.03 8.38 -19.63
N TYR A 47 -1.06 8.76 -18.88
CA TYR A 47 -1.49 10.16 -18.80
C TYR A 47 -0.65 10.94 -17.78
N PRO A 48 -0.36 12.23 -18.04
CA PRO A 48 0.37 13.08 -17.10
C PRO A 48 -0.29 13.13 -15.72
N GLY A 49 0.51 12.91 -14.67
CA GLY A 49 0.06 12.76 -13.28
C GLY A 49 -0.18 11.31 -12.84
N MET A 50 -0.04 10.33 -13.75
CA MET A 50 -0.19 8.89 -13.48
C MET A 50 1.15 8.14 -13.57
N GLU A 51 2.27 8.86 -13.57
CA GLU A 51 3.63 8.30 -13.65
C GLU A 51 3.91 7.21 -12.60
N PRO A 52 3.48 7.35 -11.32
CA PRO A 52 3.56 6.25 -10.34
C PRO A 52 2.90 4.93 -10.79
N LEU A 53 1.77 5.00 -11.50
CA LEU A 53 1.07 3.82 -12.01
C LEU A 53 1.76 3.25 -13.26
N ALA A 54 2.46 4.10 -14.02
CA ALA A 54 3.30 3.65 -15.13
C ALA A 54 4.50 2.85 -14.62
N GLU A 55 5.18 3.35 -13.59
CA GLU A 55 6.30 2.65 -12.93
C GLU A 55 5.84 1.30 -12.34
N PHE A 56 4.64 1.25 -11.75
CA PHE A 56 4.03 0.00 -11.27
C PHE A 56 3.84 -1.05 -12.38
N SER A 57 3.47 -0.59 -13.58
CA SER A 57 3.14 -1.45 -14.71
C SER A 57 4.36 -1.90 -15.51
N ALA A 58 5.53 -1.30 -15.26
CA ALA A 58 6.76 -1.58 -15.97
C ALA A 58 7.27 -2.99 -15.63
N HIS A 59 7.29 -3.87 -16.63
CA HIS A 59 7.65 -5.28 -16.47
C HIS A 59 9.09 -5.52 -15.96
N ASP A 60 10.01 -4.57 -16.20
CA ASP A 60 11.44 -4.66 -15.87
C ASP A 60 11.94 -3.46 -15.06
N SER A 61 11.08 -2.94 -14.17
CA SER A 61 11.49 -1.89 -13.23
C SER A 61 12.58 -2.46 -12.30
N VAL A 62 13.85 -2.11 -12.58
CA VAL A 62 15.01 -2.34 -11.71
C VAL A 62 14.68 -1.88 -10.28
N THR A 63 13.93 -0.79 -10.16
CA THR A 63 13.41 -0.22 -8.93
C THR A 63 12.58 -1.23 -8.13
N ALA A 64 11.64 -1.91 -8.79
CA ALA A 64 10.76 -2.90 -8.15
C ALA A 64 11.52 -4.09 -7.55
N GLU A 65 12.50 -4.61 -8.30
CA GLU A 65 13.29 -5.73 -7.86
C GLU A 65 14.18 -5.38 -6.67
N THR A 66 14.79 -4.20 -6.70
CA THR A 66 15.62 -3.68 -5.61
C THR A 66 14.81 -3.49 -4.34
N ILE A 67 13.64 -2.83 -4.43
CA ILE A 67 12.75 -2.62 -3.28
C ILE A 67 12.40 -3.98 -2.67
N ARG A 68 11.91 -4.93 -3.46
CA ARG A 68 11.52 -6.25 -2.96
C ARG A 68 12.65 -6.98 -2.23
N THR A 69 13.83 -7.03 -2.85
CA THR A 69 14.93 -7.87 -2.38
C THR A 69 15.60 -7.26 -1.16
N LYS A 70 15.93 -5.95 -1.23
CA LYS A 70 16.63 -5.25 -0.16
C LYS A 70 15.71 -4.97 1.03
N LEU A 71 14.43 -4.63 0.81
CA LEU A 71 13.49 -4.39 1.90
C LEU A 71 13.30 -5.64 2.77
N THR A 72 13.20 -6.82 2.16
CA THR A 72 13.07 -8.09 2.89
C THR A 72 14.35 -8.43 3.67
N GLN A 73 15.52 -8.22 3.06
CA GLN A 73 16.82 -8.51 3.69
C GLN A 73 17.14 -7.53 4.84
N SER A 74 16.64 -6.30 4.77
CA SER A 74 16.92 -5.25 5.75
C SER A 74 15.83 -5.08 6.82
N LEU A 75 14.86 -6.01 6.92
CA LEU A 75 13.78 -5.92 7.92
C LEU A 75 14.31 -5.76 9.35
N GLY A 76 15.38 -6.46 9.72
CA GLY A 76 16.00 -6.34 11.04
C GLY A 76 16.61 -4.96 11.29
N LEU A 77 17.16 -4.32 10.26
CA LEU A 77 17.80 -3.00 10.36
C LEU A 77 16.76 -1.87 10.52
N VAL A 78 15.59 -2.02 9.90
CA VAL A 78 14.52 -0.99 9.92
C VAL A 78 13.58 -1.14 11.11
N THR A 79 13.64 -2.25 11.84
CA THR A 79 12.69 -2.52 12.94
C THR A 79 12.82 -1.49 14.07
N ASN A 80 14.03 -1.15 14.49
CA ASN A 80 14.25 -0.14 15.53
C ASN A 80 13.79 1.25 15.07
N ASP A 81 14.08 1.62 13.83
CA ASP A 81 13.61 2.87 13.23
C ASP A 81 12.07 2.96 13.19
N LEU A 82 11.39 1.84 12.95
CA LEU A 82 9.93 1.75 12.99
C LEU A 82 9.39 1.84 14.42
N VAL A 83 10.04 1.20 15.40
CA VAL A 83 9.65 1.30 16.81
C VAL A 83 9.76 2.75 17.30
N ASP A 84 10.89 3.41 17.04
CA ASP A 84 11.11 4.82 17.40
C ASP A 84 10.06 5.74 16.78
N GLU A 85 9.79 5.58 15.48
CA GLU A 85 8.79 6.39 14.79
C GLU A 85 7.36 6.02 15.22
N THR A 86 7.09 4.78 15.62
CA THR A 86 5.79 4.37 16.17
C THR A 86 5.55 5.05 17.51
N THR A 87 6.54 5.05 18.41
CA THR A 87 6.43 5.74 19.70
C THR A 87 6.21 7.23 19.50
N SER A 88 7.01 7.90 18.66
CA SER A 88 6.83 9.32 18.35
C SER A 88 5.49 9.59 17.66
N GLY A 89 5.07 8.76 16.71
CA GLY A 89 3.85 8.94 15.95
C GLY A 89 2.59 8.77 16.78
N LEU A 90 2.57 7.80 17.69
CA LEU A 90 1.46 7.62 18.63
C LEU A 90 1.39 8.75 19.65
N ALA A 91 2.54 9.25 20.13
CA ALA A 91 2.58 10.41 21.01
C ALA A 91 1.97 11.65 20.32
N ASP A 92 2.29 11.90 19.05
CA ASP A 92 1.73 13.02 18.28
C ASP A 92 0.23 12.85 17.99
N LEU A 93 -0.23 11.63 17.68
CA LEU A 93 -1.62 11.36 17.30
C LEU A 93 -2.58 11.26 18.50
N TYR A 94 -2.13 10.67 19.61
CA TYR A 94 -2.98 10.35 20.75
C TYR A 94 -2.63 11.13 22.01
N GLY A 95 -1.43 11.71 22.09
CA GLY A 95 -0.94 12.50 23.22
C GLY A 95 -0.47 11.65 24.40
N ASP A 96 0.62 12.06 25.03
CA ASP A 96 1.17 11.37 26.21
C ASP A 96 0.57 11.85 27.55
N HIS A 97 -0.06 13.03 27.57
CA HIS A 97 -0.44 13.73 28.80
C HIS A 97 -1.81 13.34 29.37
N PHE A 98 -2.58 12.47 28.70
CA PHE A 98 -3.97 12.15 29.06
C PHE A 98 -4.13 10.74 29.63
N VAL A 99 -3.30 10.41 30.62
CA VAL A 99 -3.37 9.11 31.29
C VAL A 99 -4.75 8.91 31.92
N ASN A 100 -5.35 7.74 31.72
CA ASN A 100 -6.65 7.33 32.24
C ASN A 100 -7.88 8.12 31.75
N GLN A 101 -7.78 8.98 30.74
CA GLN A 101 -8.92 9.69 30.15
C GLN A 101 -9.35 9.08 28.81
N TRP A 102 -10.65 8.83 28.64
CA TRP A 102 -11.21 8.35 27.37
C TRP A 102 -11.35 9.49 26.36
N ARG A 103 -10.87 9.26 25.13
CA ARG A 103 -10.95 10.22 24.02
C ARG A 103 -11.48 9.56 22.78
N THR A 104 -12.25 10.30 21.99
CA THR A 104 -12.80 9.82 20.72
C THR A 104 -11.86 10.19 19.57
N VAL A 105 -11.65 9.27 18.63
CA VAL A 105 -10.90 9.50 17.40
C VAL A 105 -11.57 8.83 16.21
N VAL A 106 -11.39 9.39 15.02
CA VAL A 106 -11.74 8.74 13.76
C VAL A 106 -10.65 7.73 13.41
N LEU A 107 -10.96 6.44 13.55
CA LEU A 107 -9.97 5.36 13.47
C LEU A 107 -9.28 5.31 12.09
N LYS A 108 -10.03 5.54 11.01
CA LYS A 108 -9.47 5.51 9.66
C LYS A 108 -8.37 6.55 9.50
N GLN A 109 -8.64 7.78 9.91
CA GLN A 109 -7.71 8.88 9.74
C GLN A 109 -6.46 8.67 10.61
N SER A 110 -6.63 8.30 11.88
CA SER A 110 -5.50 8.13 12.80
C SER A 110 -4.57 6.97 12.38
N VAL A 111 -5.13 5.84 11.94
CA VAL A 111 -4.34 4.69 11.46
C VAL A 111 -3.65 5.03 10.14
N LEU A 112 -4.32 5.71 9.21
CA LEU A 112 -3.69 6.15 7.96
C LEU A 112 -2.54 7.12 8.21
N ASP A 113 -2.69 8.05 9.15
CA ASP A 113 -1.64 8.99 9.52
C ASP A 113 -0.42 8.28 10.13
N LEU A 114 -0.66 7.30 11.00
CA LEU A 114 0.41 6.49 11.59
C LEU A 114 1.16 5.68 10.52
N ILE A 115 0.43 4.92 9.71
CA ILE A 115 1.04 4.06 8.67
C ILE A 115 1.79 4.91 7.64
N ALA A 116 1.22 6.04 7.21
CA ALA A 116 1.89 6.93 6.26
C ALA A 116 3.26 7.41 6.80
N ARG A 117 3.35 7.72 8.09
CA ARG A 117 4.62 8.10 8.74
C ARG A 117 5.60 6.94 8.83
N LEU A 118 5.16 5.78 9.28
CA LEU A 118 5.99 4.58 9.43
C LEU A 118 6.58 4.11 8.10
N SER A 119 5.72 3.97 7.09
CA SER A 119 6.16 3.67 5.72
C SER A 119 7.15 4.73 5.23
N SER A 120 6.82 6.02 5.37
CA SER A 120 7.72 7.10 4.93
C SER A 120 9.07 7.11 5.66
N ARG A 121 9.16 6.64 6.91
CA ARG A 121 10.41 6.55 7.67
C ARG A 121 11.39 5.57 7.04
N VAL A 122 10.90 4.47 6.50
CA VAL A 122 11.72 3.41 5.87
C VAL A 122 12.03 3.73 4.41
N PHE A 123 11.06 4.33 3.73
CA PHE A 123 11.19 4.67 2.33
C PHE A 123 12.04 5.91 2.08
N LEU A 124 11.77 6.99 2.83
CA LEU A 124 12.36 8.32 2.64
C LEU A 124 13.27 8.77 3.77
N GLY A 125 13.34 8.03 4.89
CA GLY A 125 14.15 8.42 6.03
C GLY A 125 13.51 9.45 6.96
N LYS A 126 14.22 9.78 8.05
CA LYS A 126 13.72 10.58 9.19
C LYS A 126 13.31 12.00 8.81
N GLY A 127 13.95 12.58 7.80
CA GLY A 127 13.73 13.99 7.42
C GLY A 127 12.37 14.22 6.77
N LEU A 128 11.96 13.35 5.84
CA LEU A 128 10.73 13.51 5.07
C LEU A 128 9.54 12.77 5.67
N CYS A 129 9.75 11.80 6.57
CA CYS A 129 8.66 11.02 7.15
C CYS A 129 7.70 11.80 8.05
N ARG A 130 8.09 13.01 8.47
CA ARG A 130 7.28 13.91 9.30
C ARG A 130 6.75 15.12 8.54
N GLU A 131 7.20 15.32 7.30
CA GLU A 131 6.81 16.46 6.47
C GLU A 131 5.32 16.36 6.14
N HIS A 132 4.52 17.30 6.65
CA HIS A 132 3.06 17.24 6.57
C HIS A 132 2.57 17.21 5.13
N ARG A 133 3.21 17.99 4.25
CA ARG A 133 2.84 18.02 2.83
C ARG A 133 3.10 16.68 2.13
N TRP A 134 4.21 16.00 2.48
CA TRP A 134 4.49 14.68 1.94
C TRP A 134 3.46 13.64 2.44
N LEU A 135 3.18 13.63 3.74
CA LEU A 135 2.21 12.70 4.33
C LEU A 135 0.81 12.89 3.73
N GLU A 136 0.40 14.13 3.50
CA GLU A 136 -0.84 14.45 2.80
C GLU A 136 -0.87 13.83 1.39
N ILE A 137 0.19 14.04 0.60
CA ILE A 137 0.31 13.48 -0.76
C ILE A 137 0.30 11.94 -0.72
N ALA A 138 1.08 11.32 0.17
CA ALA A 138 1.17 9.86 0.29
C ALA A 138 -0.18 9.21 0.62
N LYS A 139 -1.03 9.88 1.41
CA LYS A 139 -2.38 9.41 1.75
C LYS A 139 -3.39 9.66 0.63
N THR A 140 -3.32 10.82 -0.03
CA THR A 140 -4.39 11.30 -0.92
C THR A 140 -4.19 10.91 -2.37
N TYR A 141 -2.93 10.78 -2.82
CA TYR A 141 -2.61 10.53 -4.23
C TYR A 141 -3.26 9.25 -4.75
N ALA A 142 -3.24 8.16 -3.97
CA ALA A 142 -3.86 6.89 -4.37
C ALA A 142 -5.37 7.06 -4.63
N VAL A 143 -6.07 7.78 -3.76
CA VAL A 143 -7.51 8.07 -3.90
C VAL A 143 -7.77 8.97 -5.10
N ASP A 144 -6.96 10.01 -5.28
CA ASP A 144 -7.09 10.93 -6.42
C ASP A 144 -6.82 10.23 -7.76
N ALA A 145 -5.79 9.37 -7.82
CA ALA A 145 -5.44 8.62 -9.02
C ALA A 145 -6.55 7.64 -9.40
N VAL A 146 -7.11 6.93 -8.41
CA VAL A 146 -8.29 6.08 -8.57
C VAL A 146 -9.42 6.91 -9.15
N HIS A 147 -9.87 7.99 -8.48
CA HIS A 147 -10.94 8.86 -8.98
C HIS A 147 -10.68 9.43 -10.39
N ALA A 148 -9.44 9.83 -10.69
CA ALA A 148 -9.04 10.31 -12.01
C ALA A 148 -9.27 9.24 -13.09
N THR A 149 -8.83 8.00 -12.83
CA THR A 149 -9.09 6.86 -13.72
C THR A 149 -10.59 6.69 -13.97
N PHE A 150 -11.44 6.73 -12.93
CA PHE A 150 -12.89 6.59 -13.11
C PHE A 150 -13.49 7.69 -13.96
N ALA A 151 -13.17 8.93 -13.64
CA ALA A 151 -13.68 10.07 -14.37
C ALA A 151 -13.29 9.96 -15.86
N LEU A 152 -12.08 9.47 -16.17
CA LEU A 152 -11.64 9.28 -17.56
C LEU A 152 -12.37 8.15 -18.28
N ARG A 153 -12.77 7.08 -17.58
CA ARG A 153 -13.58 5.98 -18.18
C ARG A 153 -14.91 6.51 -18.72
N MET A 154 -15.50 7.52 -18.06
CA MET A 154 -16.76 8.14 -18.46
C MET A 154 -16.63 9.09 -19.66
N VAL A 155 -15.41 9.49 -20.01
CA VAL A 155 -15.12 10.37 -21.15
C VAL A 155 -15.00 9.55 -22.43
N ASN A 156 -15.52 10.04 -23.55
CA ASN A 156 -15.39 9.38 -24.85
C ASN A 156 -13.91 9.22 -25.25
N PRO A 157 -13.44 8.02 -25.67
CA PRO A 157 -12.05 7.78 -26.04
C PRO A 157 -11.40 8.82 -26.96
N LEU A 158 -12.16 9.43 -27.87
CA LEU A 158 -11.65 10.40 -28.84
C LEU A 158 -11.24 11.74 -28.20
N ILE A 159 -11.92 12.17 -27.14
CA ILE A 159 -11.65 13.46 -26.47
C ILE A 159 -10.74 13.33 -25.25
N ARG A 160 -10.52 12.10 -24.74
CA ARG A 160 -9.65 11.83 -23.57
C ARG A 160 -8.27 12.48 -23.66
N PRO A 161 -7.54 12.45 -24.81
CA PRO A 161 -6.18 13.00 -24.90
C PRO A 161 -6.09 14.50 -24.63
N VAL A 162 -7.20 15.24 -24.72
CA VAL A 162 -7.24 16.68 -24.46
C VAL A 162 -8.01 16.98 -23.18
N TYR A 163 -9.14 16.30 -22.96
CA TYR A 163 -10.05 16.62 -21.86
C TYR A 163 -9.43 16.38 -20.48
N HIS A 164 -8.49 15.44 -20.34
CA HIS A 164 -7.78 15.18 -19.08
C HIS A 164 -7.00 16.40 -18.53
N TRP A 165 -6.71 17.41 -19.35
CA TRP A 165 -6.10 18.67 -18.89
C TRP A 165 -7.08 19.53 -18.09
N LEU A 166 -8.37 19.48 -18.44
CA LEU A 166 -9.44 20.24 -17.80
C LEU A 166 -10.03 19.52 -16.59
N MET A 167 -9.84 18.20 -16.49
CA MET A 167 -10.35 17.39 -15.39
C MET A 167 -9.67 17.76 -14.06
N PRO A 168 -10.44 18.10 -13.00
CA PRO A 168 -9.88 18.50 -11.72
C PRO A 168 -9.12 17.35 -11.03
N GLU A 169 -9.54 16.10 -11.21
CA GLU A 169 -8.88 14.92 -10.65
C GLU A 169 -7.46 14.79 -11.18
N PHE A 170 -7.28 14.83 -12.50
CA PHE A 170 -5.96 14.79 -13.14
C PHE A 170 -5.10 16.02 -12.79
N LYS A 171 -5.72 17.19 -12.58
CA LYS A 171 -4.99 18.37 -12.10
C LYS A 171 -4.42 18.14 -10.70
N ARG A 172 -5.17 17.51 -9.79
CA ARG A 172 -4.68 17.14 -8.45
C ARG A 172 -3.56 16.12 -8.51
N CYS A 173 -3.70 15.06 -9.32
CA CYS A 173 -2.63 14.07 -9.50
C CYS A 173 -1.32 14.69 -10.01
N ARG A 174 -1.39 15.53 -11.07
CA ARG A 174 -0.22 16.25 -11.58
C ARG A 174 0.41 17.17 -10.54
N GLN A 175 -0.40 17.87 -9.76
CA GLN A 175 0.09 18.76 -8.71
C GLN A 175 0.77 17.97 -7.59
N ALA A 176 0.19 16.85 -7.17
CA ALA A 176 0.75 15.96 -6.17
C ALA A 176 2.11 15.38 -6.62
N VAL A 177 2.21 14.88 -7.85
CA VAL A 177 3.47 14.41 -8.43
C VAL A 177 4.50 15.54 -8.48
N LYS A 178 4.13 16.73 -8.96
CA LYS A 178 5.02 17.90 -9.02
C LYS A 178 5.54 18.32 -7.65
N ASP A 179 4.69 18.33 -6.62
CA ASP A 179 5.09 18.69 -5.26
C ASP A 179 5.95 17.59 -4.62
N ALA A 180 5.66 16.32 -4.89
CA ALA A 180 6.49 15.21 -4.47
C ALA A 180 7.90 15.29 -5.07
N HIS A 181 8.04 15.62 -6.37
CA HIS A 181 9.34 15.89 -7.01
C HIS A 181 10.14 16.97 -6.28
N LYS A 182 9.53 18.11 -5.96
CA LYS A 182 10.24 19.19 -5.25
C LYS A 182 10.84 18.73 -3.91
N MET A 183 10.18 17.81 -3.21
CA MET A 183 10.62 17.32 -1.90
C MET A 183 11.64 16.20 -2.03
N ILE A 184 11.29 15.15 -2.79
CA ILE A 184 12.11 13.95 -2.93
C ILE A 184 13.38 14.26 -3.72
N ASP A 185 13.31 14.99 -4.84
CA ASP A 185 14.49 15.28 -5.64
C ASP A 185 15.51 16.12 -4.87
N LYS A 186 15.05 17.06 -4.03
CA LYS A 186 15.93 17.84 -3.15
C LYS A 186 16.67 16.94 -2.16
N GLU A 187 15.98 15.97 -1.58
CA GLU A 187 16.57 15.03 -0.63
C GLU A 187 17.51 14.04 -1.32
N VAL A 188 17.15 13.54 -2.50
CA VAL A 188 18.01 12.69 -3.35
C VAL A 188 19.30 13.43 -3.71
N LEU A 189 19.21 14.69 -4.13
CA LEU A 189 20.38 15.52 -4.45
C LEU A 189 21.28 15.74 -3.23
N LYS A 190 20.69 16.02 -2.06
CA LYS A 190 21.43 16.17 -0.80
C LYS A 190 22.20 14.89 -0.45
N ARG A 191 21.59 13.72 -0.67
CA ARG A 191 22.22 12.41 -0.41
C ARG A 191 23.33 12.11 -1.39
N ARG A 192 23.11 12.37 -2.69
CA ARG A 192 24.15 12.24 -3.72
C ARG A 192 25.40 13.04 -3.34
N LYS A 193 25.24 14.32 -2.99
CA LYS A 193 26.36 15.16 -2.57
C LYS A 193 27.14 14.56 -1.40
N LYS A 194 26.46 14.05 -0.37
CA LYS A 194 27.13 13.38 0.75
C LYS A 194 27.90 12.15 0.31
N VAL A 195 27.29 11.30 -0.53
CA VAL A 195 27.97 10.10 -1.05
C VAL A 195 29.21 10.50 -1.85
N ASP A 196 29.12 11.51 -2.71
CA ASP A 196 30.24 12.03 -3.50
C ASP A 196 31.35 12.62 -2.59
N GLU A 197 30.99 13.28 -1.49
CA GLU A 197 31.92 13.76 -0.46
C GLU A 197 32.64 12.60 0.25
N TYR A 198 31.95 11.52 0.60
CA TYR A 198 32.59 10.33 1.18
C TYR A 198 33.55 9.67 0.19
N LEU A 199 33.12 9.49 -1.06
CA LEU A 199 33.92 8.86 -2.11
C LEU A 199 35.16 9.69 -2.46
N SER A 200 35.02 11.02 -2.57
CA SER A 200 36.16 11.93 -2.80
C SER A 200 37.13 11.99 -1.63
N ALA A 201 36.65 11.74 -0.40
CA ALA A 201 37.48 11.57 0.79
C ALA A 201 38.09 10.14 0.93
N GLY A 202 37.85 9.24 -0.04
CA GLY A 202 38.33 7.85 0.01
C GLY A 202 37.66 7.00 1.10
N LYS A 203 36.52 7.43 1.65
CA LYS A 203 35.75 6.75 2.69
C LYS A 203 34.57 6.00 2.09
N THR A 204 34.20 4.86 2.67
CA THR A 204 32.97 4.17 2.32
C THR A 204 31.76 4.93 2.87
N PRO A 205 30.74 5.23 2.05
CA PRO A 205 29.53 5.87 2.53
C PRO A 205 28.80 4.95 3.53
N PRO A 206 28.14 5.51 4.56
CA PRO A 206 27.41 4.72 5.53
C PRO A 206 26.31 3.90 4.84
N ASN A 207 26.13 2.65 5.27
CA ASN A 207 25.07 1.78 4.76
C ASN A 207 23.72 2.25 5.33
N VAL A 208 23.03 3.10 4.57
CA VAL A 208 21.72 3.60 4.98
C VAL A 208 20.66 2.59 4.53
N ALA A 209 19.94 1.99 5.49
CA ALA A 209 18.86 1.03 5.25
C ALA A 209 17.57 1.72 4.76
N GLU A 210 17.69 2.64 3.80
CA GLU A 210 16.59 3.41 3.23
C GLU A 210 16.42 3.10 1.76
N THR A 211 15.17 3.11 1.30
CA THR A 211 14.84 2.65 -0.06
C THR A 211 15.46 3.54 -1.14
N ILE A 212 15.51 4.86 -0.94
CA ILE A 212 16.20 5.79 -1.86
C ILE A 212 17.67 5.41 -2.06
N GLY A 213 18.36 4.98 -1.01
CA GLY A 213 19.75 4.55 -1.08
C GLY A 213 19.91 3.34 -1.99
N TRP A 214 19.08 2.31 -1.79
CA TRP A 214 19.11 1.09 -2.61
C TRP A 214 18.76 1.36 -4.08
N MET A 215 17.74 2.19 -4.32
CA MET A 215 17.35 2.60 -5.67
C MET A 215 18.50 3.34 -6.36
N HIS A 216 19.20 4.22 -5.64
CA HIS A 216 20.34 4.95 -6.17
C HIS A 216 21.52 4.03 -6.52
N GLU A 217 21.90 3.12 -5.62
CA GLU A 217 22.96 2.13 -5.84
C GLU A 217 22.65 1.27 -7.07
N THR A 218 21.41 0.80 -7.18
CA THR A 218 21.01 -0.05 -8.31
C THR A 218 20.96 0.73 -9.62
N ALA A 219 20.49 1.98 -9.59
CA ALA A 219 20.47 2.86 -10.76
C ALA A 219 21.89 3.10 -11.31
N MET A 220 22.87 3.30 -10.42
CA MET A 220 24.28 3.44 -10.82
C MET A 220 24.83 2.15 -11.43
N ASN A 221 24.58 1.01 -10.79
CA ASN A 221 25.07 -0.29 -11.26
C ASN A 221 24.49 -0.67 -12.64
N ASN A 222 23.19 -0.43 -12.85
CA ASN A 222 22.48 -0.79 -14.08
C ASN A 222 22.44 0.34 -15.12
N LYS A 223 23.09 1.50 -14.87
CA LYS A 223 23.08 2.70 -15.73
C LYS A 223 21.67 3.11 -16.20
N THR A 224 20.69 2.96 -15.32
CA THR A 224 19.27 3.19 -15.63
C THR A 224 18.76 4.44 -14.92
N LYS A 225 17.92 5.24 -15.59
CA LYS A 225 17.25 6.37 -14.95
C LYS A 225 16.11 5.84 -14.06
N VAL A 226 16.10 6.24 -12.80
CA VAL A 226 15.05 5.88 -11.84
C VAL A 226 14.24 7.12 -11.49
N ASP A 227 12.92 7.00 -11.53
CA ASP A 227 12.01 7.97 -10.97
C ASP A 227 11.72 7.62 -9.50
N TYR A 228 12.44 8.30 -8.60
CA TYR A 228 12.33 8.10 -7.16
C TYR A 228 10.96 8.50 -6.62
N VAL A 229 10.21 9.38 -7.30
CA VAL A 229 8.90 9.84 -6.85
C VAL A 229 7.84 8.83 -7.25
N ALA A 230 7.87 8.39 -8.52
CA ALA A 230 6.95 7.38 -9.03
C ALA A 230 6.99 6.09 -8.20
N ALA A 231 8.19 5.61 -7.89
CA ALA A 231 8.42 4.40 -7.10
C ALA A 231 7.90 4.50 -5.64
N GLN A 232 7.77 5.72 -5.11
CA GLN A 232 7.39 5.96 -3.71
C GLN A 232 5.90 6.25 -3.54
N LEU A 233 5.30 6.95 -4.51
CA LEU A 233 3.86 7.22 -4.51
C LEU A 233 3.04 5.96 -4.77
N TRP A 234 3.60 4.98 -5.48
CA TRP A 234 2.95 3.70 -5.73
C TRP A 234 3.98 2.57 -5.86
N PRO A 235 4.37 1.91 -4.75
CA PRO A 235 5.37 0.86 -4.80
C PRO A 235 4.89 -0.36 -5.60
N PRO A 236 5.76 -0.96 -6.43
CA PRO A 236 5.44 -2.15 -7.22
C PRO A 236 5.19 -3.38 -6.33
N SER A 237 4.00 -3.99 -6.47
CA SER A 237 3.52 -5.04 -5.54
C SER A 237 3.52 -6.46 -6.11
N THR A 238 3.66 -6.64 -7.43
CA THR A 238 3.54 -7.95 -8.10
C THR A 238 4.77 -8.32 -8.92
N PRO A 239 5.26 -9.58 -8.84
CA PRO A 239 6.35 -10.05 -9.70
C PRO A 239 5.90 -10.17 -11.16
N PRO A 240 6.78 -9.87 -12.14
CA PRO A 240 6.45 -10.08 -13.55
C PRO A 240 6.29 -11.60 -13.85
N PRO A 241 5.33 -12.00 -14.71
CA PRO A 241 5.31 -13.35 -15.27
C PRO A 241 6.50 -13.53 -16.23
N ARG A 242 7.16 -14.70 -16.18
CA ARG A 242 8.39 -15.02 -16.91
C ARG A 242 8.22 -15.29 -18.43
N SER A 243 7.24 -14.70 -19.12
CA SER A 243 6.97 -15.09 -20.52
C SER A 243 6.69 -13.92 -21.47
N PRO A 244 7.23 -13.93 -22.71
CA PRO A 244 6.97 -12.90 -23.71
C PRO A 244 5.53 -13.01 -24.25
N ALA A 245 4.86 -11.87 -24.31
CA ALA A 245 3.41 -11.78 -24.48
C ALA A 245 2.89 -12.02 -25.92
N ARG A 246 1.68 -12.60 -26.02
CA ARG A 246 0.71 -12.46 -27.14
C ARG A 246 -0.71 -12.21 -26.58
N PRO A 247 -1.70 -11.78 -27.38
CA PRO A 247 -2.90 -11.14 -26.84
C PRO A 247 -3.94 -12.19 -26.41
N SER A 248 -4.46 -12.12 -25.18
CA SER A 248 -5.86 -12.50 -24.90
C SER A 248 -6.36 -12.06 -23.51
N SER A 249 -7.69 -12.16 -23.39
CA SER A 249 -8.68 -11.66 -22.43
C SER A 249 -8.30 -11.46 -20.96
N THR A 250 -8.64 -10.28 -20.44
CA THR A 250 -8.51 -9.85 -19.05
C THR A 250 -9.63 -10.37 -18.14
N LEU A 251 -9.27 -11.11 -17.08
CA LEU A 251 -10.17 -11.51 -15.98
C LEU A 251 -9.63 -10.97 -14.64
N LEU A 252 -10.36 -10.05 -14.01
CA LEU A 252 -10.14 -9.59 -12.63
C LEU A 252 -11.48 -9.30 -11.95
N PRO A 253 -11.60 -9.43 -10.62
CA PRO A 253 -12.90 -9.60 -9.98
C PRO A 253 -13.59 -8.29 -9.61
N THR A 254 -14.94 -8.12 -9.70
CA THR A 254 -15.94 -7.76 -8.62
C THR A 254 -17.30 -7.17 -9.15
N PRO A 255 -18.30 -6.66 -8.35
CA PRO A 255 -19.69 -7.09 -8.51
C PRO A 255 -20.75 -5.95 -8.66
N ARG A 256 -21.99 -6.35 -8.95
CA ARG A 256 -23.19 -5.62 -8.50
C ARG A 256 -24.16 -6.63 -7.92
N SER A 257 -24.23 -6.70 -6.60
CA SER A 257 -25.41 -7.16 -5.88
C SER A 257 -25.39 -6.53 -4.49
N SER A 258 -26.55 -6.10 -4.01
CA SER A 258 -26.81 -5.51 -2.69
C SER A 258 -26.67 -6.52 -1.53
N ARG A 259 -25.82 -7.53 -1.70
CA ARG A 259 -25.41 -8.49 -0.66
C ARG A 259 -23.89 -8.37 -0.48
N PRO A 260 -23.36 -8.56 0.74
CA PRO A 260 -21.92 -8.52 0.98
C PRO A 260 -21.21 -9.39 -0.07
N TYR A 261 -20.27 -8.77 -0.81
CA TYR A 261 -19.48 -9.51 -1.78
C TYR A 261 -18.49 -10.37 -1.01
N ILE A 262 -18.92 -11.59 -0.83
CA ILE A 262 -18.18 -12.68 -0.24
C ILE A 262 -17.43 -13.33 -1.40
N GLY A 263 -16.11 -13.18 -1.46
CA GLY A 263 -15.30 -13.82 -2.50
C GLY A 263 -15.53 -15.34 -2.55
N PRO A 264 -15.28 -16.01 -3.70
CA PRO A 264 -15.51 -17.46 -3.82
C PRO A 264 -14.65 -18.32 -2.88
N GLU A 265 -13.66 -17.72 -2.22
CA GLU A 265 -12.83 -18.32 -1.15
C GLU A 265 -13.59 -18.57 0.13
N ILE A 266 -14.57 -17.73 0.44
CA ILE A 266 -15.38 -17.89 1.65
C ILE A 266 -16.24 -19.16 1.59
N CYS A 267 -16.58 -19.69 0.39
CA CYS A 267 -17.20 -21.02 0.28
C CYS A 267 -16.37 -22.10 1.01
N ALA A 268 -15.06 -21.89 1.21
CA ALA A 268 -14.18 -22.83 1.90
C ALA A 268 -14.13 -22.64 3.43
N TYR A 269 -14.64 -21.53 3.98
CA TYR A 269 -14.51 -21.21 5.40
C TYR A 269 -15.86 -21.32 6.14
N PRO A 270 -15.94 -22.04 7.27
CA PRO A 270 -17.13 -22.08 8.11
C PRO A 270 -17.38 -20.71 8.77
N GLU A 271 -18.64 -20.27 8.83
CA GLU A 271 -19.08 -18.98 9.39
C GLU A 271 -18.21 -17.79 8.95
N PRO A 272 -18.14 -17.52 7.64
CA PRO A 272 -17.19 -16.57 7.09
C PRO A 272 -17.45 -15.11 7.50
N GLU A 273 -18.71 -14.78 7.79
CA GLU A 273 -19.14 -13.47 8.28
C GLU A 273 -18.70 -13.20 9.72
N ARG A 274 -18.30 -14.26 10.45
CA ARG A 274 -17.85 -14.17 11.83
C ARG A 274 -16.34 -14.05 11.88
N PHE A 275 -15.86 -13.09 12.68
CA PHE A 275 -14.44 -12.99 13.02
C PHE A 275 -14.05 -14.13 13.98
N ASP A 276 -13.19 -15.04 13.52
CA ASP A 276 -12.55 -16.08 14.33
C ASP A 276 -11.02 -15.90 14.27
N ALA A 277 -10.45 -15.39 15.37
CA ALA A 277 -9.02 -15.16 15.50
C ALA A 277 -8.19 -16.46 15.38
N TRP A 278 -8.78 -17.61 15.68
CA TRP A 278 -8.10 -18.91 15.67
C TRP A 278 -8.19 -19.63 14.34
N ARG A 279 -8.98 -19.13 13.38
CA ARG A 279 -9.25 -19.79 12.09
C ARG A 279 -7.98 -20.19 11.36
N PHE A 280 -7.04 -19.25 11.24
CA PHE A 280 -5.79 -19.50 10.52
C PHE A 280 -4.72 -20.21 11.37
N LEU A 281 -4.86 -20.23 12.69
CA LEU A 281 -4.02 -21.10 13.53
C LEU A 281 -4.40 -22.56 13.28
N LYS A 282 -5.70 -22.87 13.39
CA LYS A 282 -6.26 -24.21 13.13
C LYS A 282 -6.00 -24.68 11.69
N ALA A 283 -6.02 -23.76 10.72
CA ALA A 283 -5.70 -24.07 9.32
C ALA A 283 -4.23 -24.51 9.15
N ARG A 284 -3.28 -23.86 9.86
CA ARG A 284 -1.85 -24.21 9.80
C ARG A 284 -1.51 -25.56 10.43
N GLU A 285 -2.34 -26.03 11.34
CA GLU A 285 -2.22 -27.38 11.92
C GLU A 285 -2.60 -28.48 10.92
N ARG A 286 -3.22 -28.11 9.78
CA ARG A 286 -3.65 -29.03 8.72
C ARG A 286 -2.66 -28.99 7.55
N THR A 287 -2.15 -30.15 7.16
CA THR A 287 -1.16 -30.30 6.10
C THR A 287 -1.72 -29.84 4.74
N GLY A 288 -1.03 -28.92 4.06
CA GLY A 288 -1.38 -28.47 2.70
C GLY A 288 -2.16 -27.15 2.58
N GLU A 289 -2.58 -26.53 3.69
CA GLU A 289 -3.19 -25.18 3.72
C GLU A 289 -2.16 -24.05 3.90
N GLU A 290 -0.88 -24.38 3.71
CA GLU A 290 0.26 -23.47 3.84
C GLU A 290 0.50 -22.71 2.53
N ASN A 291 -0.34 -21.74 2.16
CA ASN A 291 -0.06 -20.92 0.97
C ASN A 291 -0.17 -19.42 1.23
N GLY A 292 0.96 -18.74 1.02
CA GLY A 292 1.11 -17.29 1.15
C GLY A 292 0.80 -16.53 -0.13
N THR A 293 0.28 -15.32 0.02
CA THR A 293 -0.01 -14.38 -1.07
C THR A 293 1.27 -13.88 -1.74
N PRO A 294 1.33 -13.78 -3.09
CA PRO A 294 2.49 -13.29 -3.83
C PRO A 294 2.57 -11.75 -3.87
N PHE A 295 2.63 -11.10 -2.71
CA PHE A 295 2.95 -9.67 -2.61
C PHE A 295 4.41 -9.49 -2.18
N SER A 296 5.15 -8.64 -2.91
CA SER A 296 6.58 -8.35 -2.71
C SER A 296 6.88 -7.54 -1.44
N GLY A 297 5.89 -6.82 -0.89
CA GLY A 297 6.00 -6.05 0.37
C GLY A 297 5.37 -6.69 1.60
N ARG A 298 4.85 -7.93 1.50
CA ARG A 298 4.02 -8.54 2.56
C ARG A 298 4.72 -8.65 3.92
N PHE A 299 6.02 -8.91 3.92
CA PHE A 299 6.78 -9.09 5.16
C PHE A 299 7.01 -7.76 5.86
N PHE A 300 7.32 -6.72 5.09
CA PHE A 300 7.40 -5.36 5.58
C PHE A 300 6.07 -4.89 6.17
N ALA A 301 4.98 -4.96 5.39
CA ALA A 301 3.66 -4.56 5.84
C ALA A 301 3.20 -5.36 7.08
N ALA A 302 3.49 -6.66 7.13
CA ALA A 302 3.18 -7.48 8.30
C ALA A 302 3.96 -7.04 9.54
N ASN A 303 5.23 -6.68 9.41
CA ASN A 303 6.03 -6.18 10.53
C ASN A 303 5.55 -4.81 11.00
N GLU A 304 5.31 -3.89 10.07
CA GLU A 304 4.78 -2.55 10.35
C GLU A 304 3.45 -2.64 11.12
N VAL A 305 2.49 -3.44 10.62
CA VAL A 305 1.19 -3.63 11.27
C VAL A 305 1.36 -4.26 12.66
N LYS A 306 2.25 -5.24 12.83
CA LYS A 306 2.50 -5.86 14.14
C LYS A 306 3.09 -4.87 15.13
N ILE A 307 4.09 -4.08 14.74
CA ILE A 307 4.72 -3.08 15.61
C ILE A 307 3.68 -2.05 16.04
N ALA A 308 2.95 -1.46 15.07
CA ALA A 308 1.87 -0.50 15.37
C ALA A 308 0.82 -1.11 16.30
N LEU A 309 0.36 -2.35 16.04
CA LEU A 309 -0.63 -3.03 16.85
C LEU A 309 -0.12 -3.35 18.26
N CYS A 310 1.13 -3.79 18.42
CA CYS A 310 1.73 -4.04 19.73
C CYS A 310 1.73 -2.75 20.57
N HIS A 311 2.16 -1.63 20.01
CA HIS A 311 2.14 -0.34 20.74
C HIS A 311 0.71 0.11 21.05
N MET A 312 -0.22 -0.03 20.09
CA MET A 312 -1.62 0.33 20.32
C MET A 312 -2.28 -0.51 21.41
N LEU A 313 -2.01 -1.83 21.48
CA LEU A 313 -2.59 -2.73 22.48
C LEU A 313 -1.91 -2.63 23.84
N LEU A 314 -0.59 -2.43 23.88
CA LEU A 314 0.17 -2.42 25.14
C LEU A 314 0.11 -1.07 25.85
N LYS A 315 -0.06 0.04 25.12
CA LYS A 315 -0.10 1.40 25.69
C LYS A 315 -1.50 1.98 25.82
N TYR A 316 -2.52 1.42 25.15
CA TYR A 316 -3.87 1.98 25.13
C TYR A 316 -4.97 0.92 25.29
N ASP A 317 -6.04 1.31 25.99
CA ASP A 317 -7.32 0.60 25.97
C ASP A 317 -8.20 1.17 24.85
N TRP A 318 -9.01 0.31 24.23
CA TRP A 318 -9.88 0.66 23.11
C TRP A 318 -11.31 0.19 23.37
N ARG A 319 -12.29 1.01 22.97
CA ARG A 319 -13.70 0.63 22.97
C ARG A 319 -14.47 1.36 21.88
N TRP A 320 -15.63 0.83 21.52
CA TRP A 320 -16.56 1.60 20.70
C TRP A 320 -17.12 2.79 21.49
N VAL A 321 -17.45 3.86 20.78
CA VAL A 321 -18.26 4.94 21.36
C VAL A 321 -19.57 4.33 21.88
N ALA A 322 -20.03 4.73 23.05
CA ALA A 322 -21.24 4.16 23.66
C ALA A 322 -22.43 4.23 22.67
N GLY A 323 -23.13 3.11 22.49
CA GLY A 323 -24.23 2.98 21.54
C GLY A 323 -23.81 2.84 20.06
N LYS A 324 -22.53 2.95 19.73
CA LYS A 324 -21.99 2.64 18.40
C LYS A 324 -21.37 1.24 18.41
N GLY A 325 -21.58 0.48 17.34
CA GLY A 325 -20.93 -0.81 17.09
C GLY A 325 -19.82 -0.69 16.05
N ARG A 326 -19.38 -1.83 15.49
CA ARG A 326 -18.50 -1.84 14.32
C ARG A 326 -19.19 -1.12 13.15
N PRO A 327 -18.60 -0.05 12.58
CA PRO A 327 -19.18 0.63 11.43
C PRO A 327 -19.24 -0.28 10.20
N GLU A 328 -20.22 -0.05 9.33
CA GLU A 328 -20.25 -0.71 8.02
C GLU A 328 -19.03 -0.32 7.18
N SER A 329 -18.48 -1.28 6.44
CA SER A 329 -17.40 -1.01 5.49
C SER A 329 -17.89 -0.11 4.35
N SER A 330 -17.05 0.85 3.96
CA SER A 330 -17.27 1.63 2.74
C SER A 330 -16.76 0.85 1.53
N ARG A 331 -17.65 0.58 0.57
CA ARG A 331 -17.32 -0.19 -0.63
C ARG A 331 -17.12 0.73 -1.82
N PHE A 332 -16.04 0.52 -2.58
CA PHE A 332 -15.79 1.22 -3.82
C PHE A 332 -15.17 0.27 -4.85
N GLU A 333 -15.87 0.04 -5.97
CA GLU A 333 -15.55 -1.04 -6.92
C GLU A 333 -15.25 -2.39 -6.22
N LEU A 334 -13.99 -2.81 -6.28
CA LEU A 334 -13.47 -4.08 -5.81
C LEU A 334 -13.00 -4.02 -4.35
N GLU A 335 -13.01 -2.82 -3.77
CA GLU A 335 -12.31 -2.51 -2.53
C GLU A 335 -13.34 -2.32 -1.41
N ASP A 336 -13.18 -3.12 -0.36
CA ASP A 336 -13.82 -2.89 0.93
C ASP A 336 -12.84 -2.09 1.80
N SER A 337 -13.23 -0.88 2.17
CA SER A 337 -12.46 -0.03 3.07
C SER A 337 -13.20 0.18 4.39
N ILE A 338 -12.47 0.52 5.45
CA ILE A 338 -13.08 0.92 6.71
C ILE A 338 -13.86 2.23 6.54
N SER A 339 -14.93 2.38 7.33
CA SER A 339 -15.76 3.59 7.35
C SER A 339 -14.90 4.83 7.56
N ALA A 340 -15.11 5.86 6.73
CA ALA A 340 -14.45 7.15 6.86
C ALA A 340 -14.84 7.91 8.13
N THR A 341 -15.98 7.58 8.73
CA THR A 341 -16.53 8.24 9.94
C THR A 341 -16.55 7.31 11.14
N GLY A 342 -15.86 6.16 11.05
CA GLY A 342 -15.79 5.19 12.13
C GLY A 342 -15.04 5.74 13.34
N GLU A 343 -15.78 6.02 14.41
CA GLU A 343 -15.23 6.53 15.67
C GLU A 343 -15.01 5.42 16.69
N VAL A 344 -13.87 5.50 17.37
CA VAL A 344 -13.55 4.67 18.54
C VAL A 344 -13.12 5.56 19.69
N GLN A 345 -13.22 5.04 20.91
CA GLN A 345 -12.60 5.65 22.07
C GLN A 345 -11.34 4.92 22.46
N PHE A 346 -10.31 5.69 22.78
CA PHE A 346 -9.06 5.16 23.32
C PHE A 346 -8.74 5.82 24.67
N ARG A 347 -7.94 5.15 25.48
CA ARG A 347 -7.43 5.67 26.75
C ARG A 347 -6.02 5.16 26.97
N ARG A 348 -5.07 6.05 27.27
CA ARG A 348 -3.71 5.64 27.64
C ARG A 348 -3.76 4.92 29.00
N ARG A 349 -3.15 3.74 29.07
CA ARG A 349 -3.06 2.91 30.28
C ARG A 349 -1.66 2.95 30.88
N LYS A 350 -1.52 2.50 32.12
CA LYS A 350 -0.20 2.24 32.71
C LYS A 350 0.39 1.00 32.03
N GLU A 351 1.54 1.17 31.39
CA GLU A 351 2.22 0.10 30.65
C GLU A 351 2.69 -0.99 31.61
N GLU A 352 2.33 -2.25 31.32
CA GLU A 352 2.81 -3.43 32.05
C GLU A 352 4.23 -3.83 31.62
N ILE A 353 4.56 -3.52 30.36
CA ILE A 353 5.83 -3.78 29.71
C ILE A 353 6.25 -2.48 29.03
N ASN A 354 7.43 -1.96 29.39
CA ASN A 354 7.97 -0.77 28.75
C ASN A 354 8.59 -1.16 27.40
N LEU A 355 8.00 -0.65 26.31
CA LEU A 355 8.47 -0.88 24.94
C LEU A 355 9.53 0.15 24.49
N ASP A 356 9.72 1.22 25.25
CA ASP A 356 10.64 2.32 24.91
C ASP A 356 12.06 2.08 25.44
N VAL A 357 12.33 0.88 25.97
CA VAL A 357 13.66 0.46 26.39
C VAL A 357 14.42 0.00 25.15
N SER A 358 15.29 0.86 24.65
CA SER A 358 16.27 0.52 23.61
C SER A 358 17.05 -0.73 24.03
N LEU A 359 16.95 -1.80 23.22
CA LEU A 359 17.82 -2.97 23.27
C LEU A 359 19.24 -2.64 22.82
#